data_AF-A0A8T4A751-F1
#
_entry.id   AF-A0A8T4A751-F1
#
_cell.length_a   1.000
_cell.length_b   1.000
_cell.length_c   1.000
_cell.angle_alpha   90.00
_cell.angle_beta   90.00
_cell.angle_gamma   90.00
#
_symmetry.space_group_name_H-M   'P 1'
#
loop_
_entity.id
_entity.type
_entity.pdbx_description
1 polymer ?
#
loop_
_entity_poly.entity_id
_entity_poly.type
_entity_poly.pdbx_seq_one_letter_code
_entity_poly.pdbx_strand_id
1 'polypeptide(L)' 'MDNVFLLTGIAFILIGFILIVVGSLTTGNAKVAVGGFIGPIPFGFGNDPGLLRIVIIISAVTMLIFVLALLR' A
#
# COMPACT_ATOMS: atom_id res chain seq x y z
N MET A 1 18.11 6.38 24.85
CA MET A 1 17.83 5.75 23.54
C MET A 1 16.42 6.10 23.05
N ASP A 2 15.48 6.31 23.96
CA ASP A 2 14.07 6.65 23.68
C ASP A 2 13.87 7.92 22.87
N ASN A 3 14.65 8.98 23.15
CA ASN A 3 14.57 10.24 22.40
C ASN A 3 14.93 10.09 20.92
N VAL A 4 15.83 9.15 20.58
CA VAL A 4 16.24 8.94 19.18
C VAL A 4 15.10 8.33 18.38
N PHE A 5 14.43 7.30 18.92
CA PHE A 5 13.28 6.69 18.27
C PHE A 5 12.12 7.66 18.06
N LEU A 6 11.86 8.51 19.07
CA LEU A 6 10.82 9.52 19.00
C LEU A 6 11.15 10.55 17.90
N LEU A 7 12.39 11.04 17.84
CA LEU A 7 12.83 11.99 16.81
C LEU A 7 12.80 11.38 15.41
N THR A 8 13.22 10.13 15.26
CA THR A 8 13.15 9.40 13.98
C THR A 8 11.70 9.23 13.54
N GLY A 9 10.79 8.85 14.44
CA GLY A 9 9.36 8.71 14.13
C GLY A 9 8.74 10.03 13.66
N ILE A 10 9.02 11.13 14.36
CA ILE A 10 8.56 12.47 13.97
C ILE A 10 9.13 12.86 12.59
N ALA A 11 10.40 12.59 12.32
CA ALA A 11 11.01 12.88 11.04
C ALA A 11 10.32 12.12 9.88
N PHE A 12 10.01 10.84 10.06
CA PHE A 12 9.28 10.05 9.07
C PHE A 12 7.86 10.60 8.82
N ILE A 13 7.15 11.02 9.87
CA ILE A 13 5.82 11.64 9.74
C ILE A 13 5.91 12.93 8.91
N LEU A 14 6.88 13.80 9.22
CA LEU A 14 7.08 15.05 8.49
C LEU A 14 7.43 14.82 7.01
N ILE A 15 8.30 13.85 6.72
CA ILE A 15 8.61 13.44 5.34
C ILE A 15 7.35 12.95 4.62
N GLY A 16 6.52 12.15 5.29
CA GLY A 16 5.24 11.68 4.74
C GLY A 16 4.31 12.84 4.37
N PHE A 17 4.17 13.83 5.24
CA PHE A 17 3.37 15.03 4.96
C PHE A 17 3.90 15.83 3.77
N ILE A 18 5.22 16.02 3.68
CA ILE A 18 5.85 16.73 2.55
C ILE A 18 5.55 16.00 1.24
N LEU A 19 5.67 14.68 1.21
CA LEU A 19 5.36 13.87 0.02
C LEU A 19 3.90 13.98 -0.40
N ILE A 20 2.96 13.99 0.57
CA ILE A 20 1.53 14.19 0.28
C ILE A 20 1.29 15.57 -0.33
N VAL A 21 1.87 16.62 0.25
CA VAL A 21 1.71 18.00 -0.25
C VAL A 21 2.29 18.13 -1.66
N VAL A 22 3.52 17.66 -1.88
CA VAL A 22 4.17 17.69 -3.20
C VAL A 22 3.38 16.88 -4.22
N GLY A 23 2.89 15.69 -3.83
CA GLY A 23 2.02 14.86 -4.66
C GLY A 23 0.67 15.52 -4.98
N SER A 24 0.10 16.30 -4.06
CA SER A 24 -1.17 17.01 -4.27
C SER A 24 -1.02 18.23 -5.20
N LEU A 25 0.15 18.86 -5.22
CA LEU A 25 0.47 20.00 -6.09
C LEU A 25 0.84 19.57 -7.51
N THR A 26 1.10 18.28 -7.73
CA THR A 26 1.38 17.74 -9.06
C THR A 26 0.07 17.37 -9.74
N THR A 27 -0.27 18.05 -10.83
CA THR A 27 -1.49 17.83 -11.65
C THR A 27 -1.43 16.56 -12.51
N GLY A 28 -0.60 15.59 -12.14
CA GLY A 28 -0.53 14.31 -12.84
C GLY A 28 -1.81 13.50 -12.61
N ASN A 29 -2.24 12.75 -13.62
CA ASN A 29 -3.26 11.69 -13.43
C ASN A 29 -2.65 10.60 -12.54
N ALA A 30 -2.78 10.78 -11.23
CA ALA A 30 -2.27 9.85 -10.24
C ALA A 30 -2.92 8.49 -10.48
N LYS A 31 -2.08 7.49 -10.76
CA LYS A 31 -2.53 6.11 -10.92
C LYS A 31 -2.77 5.55 -9.53
N VAL A 32 -4.00 5.16 -9.26
CA VAL A 32 -4.45 4.63 -7.98
C VAL A 32 -5.16 3.32 -8.23
N ALA A 33 -4.79 2.31 -7.46
CA ALA A 33 -5.49 1.03 -7.41
C ALA A 33 -5.53 0.56 -5.96
N VAL A 34 -6.65 -0.02 -5.57
CA VAL A 34 -6.94 -0.57 -4.25
C VAL A 34 -7.51 -1.97 -4.45
N GLY A 35 -7.16 -2.91 -3.58
CA GLY A 35 -7.64 -4.28 -3.71
C GLY A 35 -7.30 -5.13 -2.50
N GLY A 36 -7.79 -6.36 -2.52
CA GLY A 36 -7.71 -7.30 -1.43
C GLY A 36 -8.27 -8.66 -1.82
N PHE A 37 -8.83 -9.39 -0.86
CA PHE A 37 -9.49 -10.67 -1.09
C PHE A 37 -10.78 -10.75 -0.26
N ILE A 38 -11.85 -11.32 -0.86
CA ILE A 38 -13.08 -11.70 -0.16
C ILE A 38 -13.10 -13.22 -0.15
N GLY A 39 -12.78 -13.81 1.00
CA GLY A 39 -12.46 -15.23 1.05
C GLY A 39 -11.29 -15.56 0.10
N PRO A 40 -11.38 -16.62 -0.73
CA PRO A 40 -10.33 -17.00 -1.69
C PRO A 40 -10.24 -16.16 -2.96
N ILE A 41 -11.15 -15.21 -3.15
CA ILE A 41 -11.25 -14.48 -4.41
C ILE A 41 -10.56 -13.13 -4.28
N PRO A 42 -9.45 -12.89 -5.01
CA PRO A 42 -8.82 -11.57 -5.05
C PRO A 42 -9.73 -10.58 -5.79
N PHE A 43 -9.79 -9.35 -5.30
CA PHE A 43 -10.56 -8.25 -5.88
C PHE A 43 -9.71 -6.99 -5.96
N GLY A 44 -10.07 -6.07 -6.85
CA GLY A 44 -9.44 -4.76 -6.91
C GLY A 44 -10.21 -3.78 -7.79
N PHE A 45 -9.98 -2.50 -7.53
CA PHE A 45 -10.48 -1.38 -8.31
C PHE A 45 -9.37 -0.34 -8.50
N GLY A 46 -9.25 0.26 -9.68
CA GLY A 46 -8.23 1.25 -9.96
C GLY A 46 -8.45 1.94 -11.29
N ASN A 47 -7.80 3.09 -11.46
CA ASN A 47 -7.89 3.89 -12.67
C ASN A 47 -6.81 3.55 -13.72
N ASP A 48 -5.87 2.66 -13.38
CA ASP A 48 -4.85 2.14 -14.28
C ASP A 48 -4.87 0.61 -14.30
N PRO A 49 -5.04 -0.04 -15.47
CA PRO A 49 -5.17 -1.48 -15.56
C PRO A 49 -3.86 -2.23 -15.23
N GLY A 50 -2.71 -1.60 -15.45
CA GLY A 50 -1.41 -2.16 -15.07
C GLY A 50 -1.25 -2.21 -13.56
N LEU A 51 -1.55 -1.09 -12.89
CA LEU A 51 -1.53 -0.98 -11.44
C LEU A 51 -2.56 -1.91 -10.78
N LEU A 52 -3.76 -2.01 -11.37
CA LEU A 52 -4.79 -2.94 -10.90
C LEU A 52 -4.33 -4.40 -10.98
N ARG A 53 -3.67 -4.81 -12.07
CA ARG A 53 -3.12 -6.16 -12.20
C ARG A 53 -2.05 -6.44 -11.14
N ILE A 54 -1.19 -5.46 -10.84
CA ILE A 54 -0.20 -5.57 -9.77
C ILE A 54 -0.88 -5.78 -8.42
N VAL A 55 -1.88 -4.97 -8.09
CA VAL A 55 -2.63 -5.08 -6.82
C VAL A 55 -3.27 -6.46 -6.68
N ILE A 56 -3.93 -6.97 -7.72
CA ILE A 56 -4.55 -8.31 -7.69
C ILE A 56 -3.51 -9.42 -7.44
N ILE A 57 -2.34 -9.34 -8.10
CA ILE A 57 -1.26 -10.32 -7.88
C ILE A 57 -0.75 -10.26 -6.45
N ILE A 58 -0.51 -9.06 -5.91
CA ILE A 58 -0.08 -8.88 -4.52
C ILE A 58 -1.13 -9.48 -3.58
N SER A 59 -2.40 -9.17 -3.76
CA SER A 59 -3.49 -9.71 -2.92
C SER A 59 -3.55 -11.24 -2.96
N ALA A 60 -3.39 -11.86 -4.14
CA ALA A 60 -3.37 -13.32 -4.27
C ALA A 60 -2.15 -13.95 -3.58
N VAL A 61 -0.97 -13.35 -3.72
CA VAL A 61 0.27 -13.82 -3.06
C VAL A 61 0.17 -13.69 -1.55
N THR A 62 -0.29 -12.54 -1.04
CA THR A 62 -0.52 -12.32 0.39
C THR A 62 -1.52 -13.32 0.95
N MET A 63 -2.59 -13.61 0.21
CA MET A 63 -3.54 -14.63 0.61
C MET A 63 -2.90 -16.02 0.69
N LEU A 64 -2.11 -16.41 -0.30
CA LEU A 64 -1.41 -17.70 -0.28
C LEU A 64 -0.50 -17.82 0.95
N ILE A 65 0.26 -16.76 1.24
CA ILE A 65 1.11 -16.69 2.44
C ILE A 65 0.26 -16.83 3.70
N PHE A 66 -0.87 -16.12 3.79
CA PHE A 66 -1.76 -16.17 4.95
C PHE A 66 -2.32 -17.57 5.17
N VAL A 67 -2.78 -18.25 4.12
CA VAL A 67 -3.28 -19.63 4.20
C VAL A 67 -2.17 -20.59 4.63
N LEU A 68 -0.97 -20.47 4.05
CA LEU A 68 0.18 -21.30 4.43
C LEU A 68 0.62 -21.06 5.87
N ALA A 69 0.53 -19.82 6.37
CA ALA A 69 0.84 -19.48 7.75
C ALA A 69 -0.22 -20.00 8.72
N LEU A 70 -1.50 -20.01 8.33
CA LEU A 70 -2.61 -20.52 9.13
C LEU A 70 -2.62 -22.07 9.21
N LEU A 71 -2.21 -22.74 8.15
CA LEU A 71 -2.15 -24.21 8.07
C LEU A 71 -0.92 -24.82 8.77
N ARG A 72 -0.02 -23.97 9.27
CA ARG A 72 1.20 -24.36 9.97
C ARG A 72 0.98 -24.33 11.48
#